data_AF-A0A2S6GKB2-F1
#
_entry.id   AF-A0A2S6GKB2-F1
#
_cell.length_a   1.000
_cell.length_b   1.000
_cell.length_c   1.000
_cell.angle_alpha   90.00
_cell.angle_beta   90.00
_cell.angle_gamma   90.00
#
_symmetry.space_group_name_H-M   'P 1'
#
loop_
_entity.id
_entity.type
_entity.pdbx_description
1 polymer ?
#
loop_
_entity_poly.entity_id
_entity_poly.type
_entity_poly.pdbx_seq_one_letter_code
_entity_poly.pdbx_strand_id
1 'polypeptide(L)'
;MYNYAEQYWDNYNDDYRAQGNDCTNFISQIMKVGGREDDLGIWNSDENWWYNWINQTHSWAGAHNWAVFARINSQRVSHIPNVYEMLVTDVLQVEWDHPDEGDEPNNIDHTMILTGRLGPAGAAEEIYLTYHASDRWNVAFWGWLLPQGKDRDAWYAHRT
;
A
#
# COMPACT_ATOMS: atom_id res chain seq x y z
N MET A 1 -1.25 13.35 -4.19
CA MET A 1 -1.51 12.00 -3.66
C MET A 1 -3.00 11.72 -3.55
N TYR A 2 -3.76 12.33 -2.64
CA TYR A 2 -5.21 12.07 -2.50
C TYR A 2 -6.00 12.15 -3.81
N ASN A 3 -5.89 13.26 -4.56
CA ASN A 3 -6.59 13.43 -5.83
C ASN A 3 -6.26 12.35 -6.86
N TYR A 4 -5.04 11.78 -6.81
CA TYR A 4 -4.66 10.69 -7.70
C TYR A 4 -5.38 9.40 -7.29
N ALA A 5 -5.44 9.11 -6.00
CA ALA A 5 -6.22 7.98 -5.50
C ALA A 5 -7.71 8.12 -5.84
N GLU A 6 -8.29 9.31 -5.69
CA GLU A 6 -9.68 9.61 -6.06
C GLU A 6 -9.94 9.48 -7.57
N GLN A 7 -8.97 9.83 -8.40
CA GLN A 7 -9.12 9.79 -9.85
C GLN A 7 -8.97 8.38 -10.43
N TYR A 8 -8.07 7.57 -9.87
CA TYR A 8 -7.59 6.34 -10.52
C TYR A 8 -7.99 5.04 -9.81
N TRP A 9 -8.80 5.08 -8.75
CA TRP A 9 -9.17 3.87 -7.98
C TRP A 9 -10.02 2.85 -8.78
N ASP A 10 -10.80 3.29 -9.76
CA ASP A 10 -11.62 2.45 -10.66
C ASP A 10 -11.37 2.69 -12.15
N ASN A 11 -10.48 3.63 -12.48
CA ASN A 11 -10.09 3.95 -13.83
C ASN A 11 -8.57 4.00 -13.89
N TYR A 12 -7.94 2.99 -14.49
CA TYR A 12 -6.49 2.79 -14.40
C TYR A 12 -5.72 3.84 -15.20
N ASN A 13 -4.54 4.25 -14.71
CA ASN A 13 -3.71 5.21 -15.44
C ASN A 13 -2.92 4.50 -16.56
N ASP A 14 -3.27 4.80 -17.81
CA ASP A 14 -2.65 4.23 -19.03
C ASP A 14 -1.15 4.56 -19.20
N ASP A 15 -0.61 5.53 -18.44
CA ASP A 15 0.84 5.79 -18.41
C ASP A 15 1.63 4.65 -17.74
N TYR A 16 0.95 3.78 -16.99
CA TYR A 16 1.53 2.67 -16.27
C TYR A 16 1.04 1.33 -16.81
N ARG A 17 1.95 0.36 -16.94
CA ARG A 17 1.61 -0.99 -17.37
C ARG A 17 0.75 -1.68 -16.30
N ALA A 18 -0.33 -2.32 -16.76
CA ALA A 18 -1.13 -3.22 -15.92
C ALA A 18 -0.24 -4.33 -15.35
N GLN A 19 -0.43 -4.64 -14.05
CA GLN A 19 0.27 -5.71 -13.35
C GLN A 19 -0.71 -6.81 -12.95
N GLY A 20 -0.22 -8.06 -12.84
CA GLY A 20 -1.07 -9.18 -12.42
C GLY A 20 -1.57 -9.06 -10.97
N ASN A 21 -0.81 -8.41 -10.10
CA ASN A 21 -1.25 -7.96 -8.77
C ASN A 21 -0.99 -6.45 -8.69
N ASP A 22 -2.06 -5.65 -8.75
CA ASP A 22 -1.96 -4.22 -9.02
C ASP A 22 -2.02 -3.33 -7.77
N CYS A 23 -2.28 -3.91 -6.60
CA CYS A 23 -2.41 -3.16 -5.34
C CYS A 23 -1.22 -2.23 -5.11
N THR A 24 0.01 -2.75 -5.19
CA THR A 24 1.22 -1.96 -4.94
C THR A 24 1.59 -1.08 -6.13
N ASN A 25 1.26 -1.46 -7.35
CA ASN A 25 1.49 -0.61 -8.53
C ASN A 25 0.70 0.70 -8.41
N PHE A 26 -0.59 0.62 -8.04
CA PHE A 26 -1.42 1.80 -7.76
C PHE A 26 -0.82 2.69 -6.67
N ILE A 27 -0.38 2.08 -5.56
CA ILE A 27 0.22 2.81 -4.45
C ILE A 27 1.53 3.47 -4.88
N SER A 28 2.39 2.77 -5.62
CA SER A 28 3.64 3.32 -6.15
C SER A 28 3.40 4.51 -7.08
N GLN A 29 2.36 4.46 -7.92
CA GLN A 29 1.96 5.61 -8.73
C GLN A 29 1.57 6.81 -7.87
N ILE A 30 0.76 6.59 -6.83
CA ILE A 30 0.37 7.66 -5.89
C ILE A 30 1.60 8.25 -5.20
N MET A 31 2.54 7.41 -4.78
CA MET A 31 3.81 7.85 -4.18
C MET A 31 4.63 8.69 -5.15
N LYS A 32 4.74 8.27 -6.42
CA LYS A 32 5.48 8.99 -7.46
C LYS A 32 4.92 10.39 -7.70
N VAL A 33 3.60 10.53 -7.85
CA VAL A 33 2.97 11.86 -7.96
C VAL A 33 2.98 12.66 -6.65
N GLY A 34 3.23 12.00 -5.52
CA GLY A 34 3.51 12.62 -4.24
C GLY A 34 4.89 13.25 -4.12
N GLY A 35 5.72 13.14 -5.17
CA GLY A 35 7.08 13.68 -5.18
C GLY A 35 8.14 12.69 -4.70
N ARG A 36 7.80 11.40 -4.59
CA ARG A 36 8.82 10.36 -4.36
C ARG A 36 9.64 10.16 -5.63
N GLU A 37 10.93 10.45 -5.53
CA GLU A 37 11.89 10.26 -6.62
C GLU A 37 12.29 8.79 -6.75
N ASP A 38 12.55 8.38 -8.00
CA ASP A 38 13.04 7.05 -8.34
C ASP A 38 14.39 6.79 -7.63
N ASP A 39 14.49 5.63 -6.99
CA ASP A 39 15.74 5.08 -6.49
C ASP A 39 16.22 4.05 -7.51
N LEU A 40 17.14 4.44 -8.39
CA LEU A 40 17.55 3.64 -9.54
C LEU A 40 18.46 2.48 -9.16
N GLY A 41 18.28 1.35 -9.83
CA GLY A 41 19.15 0.18 -9.71
C GLY A 41 18.65 -1.02 -10.49
N ILE A 42 18.99 -2.22 -10.06
CA ILE A 42 18.57 -3.44 -10.76
C ILE A 42 17.09 -3.75 -10.47
N TRP A 43 16.38 -4.27 -11.47
CA TRP A 43 14.93 -4.48 -11.40
C TRP A 43 14.50 -5.54 -10.38
N ASN A 44 15.38 -6.48 -10.02
CA ASN A 44 15.11 -7.52 -9.03
C ASN A 44 15.61 -7.15 -7.63
N SER A 45 15.96 -5.87 -7.40
CA SER A 45 16.38 -5.36 -6.09
C SER A 45 15.18 -4.88 -5.28
N ASP A 46 15.18 -5.24 -4.00
CA ASP A 46 14.29 -4.66 -2.99
C ASP A 46 14.89 -3.40 -2.35
N GLU A 47 16.13 -3.04 -2.71
CA GLU A 47 16.79 -1.82 -2.25
C GLU A 47 16.43 -0.59 -3.09
N ASN A 48 15.96 -0.82 -4.31
CA ASN A 48 15.65 0.23 -5.28
C ASN A 48 14.14 0.30 -5.50
N TRP A 49 13.63 1.44 -5.96
CA TRP A 49 12.23 1.66 -6.28
C TRP A 49 12.12 2.58 -7.48
N TRP A 50 11.77 2.02 -8.63
CA TRP A 50 11.62 2.79 -9.86
C TRP A 50 10.69 2.09 -10.85
N TYR A 51 10.14 2.90 -11.76
CA TYR A 51 9.34 2.43 -12.88
C TYR A 51 9.67 3.19 -14.15
N ASN A 52 9.70 2.47 -15.26
CA ASN A 52 9.61 3.02 -16.60
C ASN A 52 8.71 2.14 -17.49
N TRP A 53 8.53 2.57 -18.75
CA TRP A 53 7.62 1.90 -19.67
C TRP A 53 8.06 0.47 -20.07
N ILE A 54 9.34 0.12 -19.95
CA ILE A 54 9.85 -1.22 -20.27
C ILE A 54 9.92 -2.16 -19.06
N ASN A 55 10.19 -1.62 -17.88
CA ASN A 55 10.52 -2.41 -16.70
C ASN A 55 10.27 -1.62 -15.40
N GLN A 56 10.34 -2.31 -14.28
CA GLN A 56 10.16 -1.76 -12.93
C GLN A 56 10.91 -2.61 -11.92
N THR A 57 11.11 -2.08 -10.70
CA THR A 57 11.61 -2.91 -9.59
C THR A 57 10.54 -3.84 -9.04
N HIS A 58 10.94 -4.93 -8.39
CA HIS A 58 10.02 -5.77 -7.61
C HIS A 58 9.28 -4.93 -6.55
N SER A 59 9.99 -4.05 -5.85
CA SER A 59 9.42 -3.12 -4.86
C SER A 59 8.37 -2.15 -5.43
N TRP A 60 8.33 -1.92 -6.75
CA TRP A 60 7.31 -1.07 -7.37
C TRP A 60 5.93 -1.74 -7.40
N ALA A 61 5.89 -3.06 -7.62
CA ALA A 61 4.65 -3.80 -7.87
C ALA A 61 4.35 -4.92 -6.85
N GLY A 62 5.34 -5.40 -6.11
CA GLY A 62 5.18 -6.45 -5.09
C GLY A 62 4.95 -5.86 -3.70
N ALA A 63 3.88 -6.28 -3.02
CA ALA A 63 3.52 -5.73 -1.71
C ALA A 63 4.59 -6.00 -0.64
N HIS A 64 5.10 -7.23 -0.56
CA HIS A 64 6.21 -7.58 0.32
C HIS A 64 7.51 -6.85 -0.05
N ASN A 65 7.88 -6.81 -1.33
CA ASN A 65 9.08 -6.10 -1.77
C ASN A 65 9.01 -4.60 -1.48
N TRP A 66 7.83 -3.99 -1.60
CA TRP A 66 7.61 -2.60 -1.21
C TRP A 66 7.78 -2.42 0.31
N ALA A 67 7.29 -3.35 1.13
CA ALA A 67 7.46 -3.32 2.57
C ALA A 67 8.94 -3.36 2.98
N VAL A 68 9.72 -4.24 2.34
CA VAL A 68 11.18 -4.34 2.52
C VAL A 68 11.86 -3.03 2.12
N PHE A 69 11.57 -2.52 0.91
CA PHE A 69 12.12 -1.25 0.43
C PHE A 69 11.79 -0.10 1.38
N ALA A 70 10.51 0.07 1.71
CA ALA A 70 10.02 1.19 2.50
C ALA A 70 10.63 1.16 3.90
N ARG A 71 10.60 0.02 4.59
CA ARG A 71 11.00 -0.10 6.00
C ARG A 71 12.51 -0.21 6.21
N ILE A 72 13.21 -0.95 5.35
CA ILE A 72 14.61 -1.32 5.58
C ILE A 72 15.55 -0.41 4.77
N ASN A 73 15.28 -0.25 3.47
CA ASN A 73 16.27 0.28 2.55
C ASN A 73 16.15 1.79 2.33
N SER A 74 14.93 2.29 2.16
CA SER A 74 14.72 3.69 1.82
C SER A 74 14.93 4.63 3.00
N GLN A 75 14.56 4.20 4.22
CA GLN A 75 14.36 5.07 5.40
C GLN A 75 13.44 6.28 5.12
N ARG A 76 12.66 6.24 4.03
CA ARG A 76 11.83 7.34 3.55
C ARG A 76 10.41 7.31 4.12
N VAL A 77 10.01 6.19 4.74
CA VAL A 77 8.76 6.07 5.49
C VAL A 77 9.05 5.88 6.97
N SER A 78 8.14 6.33 7.84
CA SER A 78 8.21 6.05 9.27
C SER A 78 7.09 5.12 9.69
N HIS A 79 7.39 4.16 10.58
CA HIS A 79 6.40 3.29 11.19
C HIS A 79 5.40 4.07 12.03
N ILE A 80 4.11 3.77 11.87
CA ILE A 80 3.03 4.30 12.69
C ILE A 80 2.58 3.17 13.63
N PRO A 81 2.69 3.34 14.97
CA PRO A 81 2.39 2.26 15.92
C PRO A 81 0.96 1.76 15.87
N ASN A 82 0.01 2.62 15.49
CA ASN A 82 -1.40 2.30 15.51
C ASN A 82 -2.13 2.83 14.28
N VAL A 83 -3.00 2.02 13.68
CA VAL A 83 -3.79 2.39 12.48
C VAL A 83 -4.65 3.64 12.69
N TYR A 84 -5.13 3.90 13.92
CA TYR A 84 -5.93 5.09 14.24
C TYR A 84 -5.11 6.40 14.27
N GLU A 85 -3.78 6.32 14.23
CA GLU A 85 -2.88 7.50 14.14
C GLU A 85 -2.56 7.90 12.70
N MET A 86 -3.05 7.13 11.73
CA MET A 86 -2.81 7.40 10.32
C MET A 86 -3.43 8.73 9.86
N LEU A 87 -2.72 9.38 8.94
CA LEU A 87 -3.14 10.57 8.21
C LEU A 87 -3.58 10.19 6.80
N VAL A 88 -4.36 11.06 6.17
CA VAL A 88 -4.69 10.91 4.75
C VAL A 88 -3.38 10.85 3.97
N THR A 89 -3.31 9.85 3.07
CA THR A 89 -2.17 9.41 2.26
C THR A 89 -1.10 8.55 2.93
N ASP A 90 -1.23 8.23 4.23
CA ASP A 90 -0.45 7.15 4.84
C ASP A 90 -0.84 5.79 4.21
N VAL A 91 0.11 4.86 4.18
CA VAL A 91 -0.07 3.53 3.58
C VAL A 91 -0.32 2.49 4.68
N LEU A 92 -1.28 1.60 4.46
CA LEU A 92 -1.54 0.44 5.31
C LEU A 92 -1.26 -0.82 4.50
N GLN A 93 -0.41 -1.69 5.05
CA GLN A 93 -0.15 -3.01 4.51
C GLN A 93 -0.73 -4.08 5.42
N VAL A 94 -1.09 -5.21 4.84
CA VAL A 94 -1.60 -6.37 5.57
C VAL A 94 -0.99 -7.65 5.06
N GLU A 95 -0.62 -8.49 6.03
CA GLU A 95 -0.35 -9.91 5.88
C GLU A 95 -1.60 -10.62 6.41
N TRP A 96 -2.37 -11.19 5.49
CA TRP A 96 -3.54 -11.97 5.79
C TRP A 96 -3.10 -13.37 6.22
N ASP A 97 -3.76 -13.94 7.24
CA ASP A 97 -3.49 -15.32 7.64
C ASP A 97 -4.04 -16.28 6.58
N HIS A 98 -3.13 -16.85 5.79
CA HIS A 98 -3.41 -17.88 4.79
C HIS A 98 -2.85 -19.26 5.21
N PRO A 99 -3.32 -19.85 6.33
CA PRO A 99 -2.76 -21.10 6.86
C PRO A 99 -2.94 -22.29 5.90
N ASP A 100 -3.89 -22.20 4.96
CA ASP A 100 -4.21 -23.24 4.00
C ASP A 100 -3.51 -23.06 2.63
N GLU A 101 -2.89 -21.90 2.38
CA GLU A 101 -2.28 -21.58 1.07
C GLU A 101 -0.78 -21.87 1.03
N GLY A 102 -0.22 -22.32 2.16
CA GLY A 102 1.20 -22.61 2.28
C GLY A 102 2.07 -21.35 2.21
N ASP A 103 1.48 -20.17 2.48
CA ASP A 103 2.21 -18.92 2.51
C ASP A 103 3.32 -18.96 3.55
N GLU A 104 4.49 -18.51 3.13
CA GLU A 104 5.60 -18.30 4.03
C GLU A 104 5.19 -17.21 5.04
N PRO A 105 5.32 -17.46 6.35
CA PRO A 105 5.04 -16.42 7.34
C PRO A 105 5.91 -15.19 7.04
N ASN A 106 5.35 -14.00 7.26
CA ASN A 106 5.91 -12.67 6.99
C ASN A 106 5.85 -12.20 5.53
N ASN A 107 5.00 -12.77 4.68
CA ASN A 107 4.75 -12.24 3.34
C ASN A 107 3.62 -11.18 3.38
N ILE A 108 3.84 -9.98 2.83
CA ILE A 108 2.77 -8.97 2.78
C ILE A 108 1.92 -9.22 1.53
N ASP A 109 0.63 -9.36 1.71
CA ASP A 109 -0.32 -9.70 0.64
C ASP A 109 -0.88 -8.46 -0.06
N HIS A 110 -1.06 -7.38 0.70
CA HIS A 110 -1.80 -6.23 0.20
C HIS A 110 -1.29 -4.89 0.69
N THR A 111 -1.37 -3.88 -0.19
CA THR A 111 -0.96 -2.50 0.06
C THR A 111 -2.12 -1.56 -0.26
N MET A 112 -2.47 -0.69 0.68
CA MET A 112 -3.62 0.21 0.62
C MET A 112 -3.23 1.63 1.04
N ILE A 113 -3.98 2.64 0.61
CA ILE A 113 -3.78 4.04 1.03
C ILE A 113 -4.97 4.56 1.83
N LEU A 114 -4.70 5.28 2.91
CA LEU A 114 -5.74 5.99 3.65
C LEU A 114 -6.19 7.21 2.85
N THR A 115 -7.48 7.28 2.57
CA THR A 115 -8.12 8.37 1.80
C THR A 115 -9.11 9.17 2.63
N GLY A 116 -9.58 8.62 3.75
CA GLY A 116 -10.45 9.38 4.66
C GLY A 116 -10.34 8.90 6.10
N ARG A 117 -10.87 9.71 7.01
CA ARG A 117 -11.07 9.34 8.41
C ARG A 117 -12.26 10.07 9.01
N LEU A 118 -12.92 9.42 9.96
CA LEU A 118 -13.93 10.03 10.82
C LEU A 118 -13.28 10.37 12.17
N GLY A 119 -13.12 11.66 12.46
CA GLY A 119 -12.43 12.14 13.66
C GLY A 119 -10.94 12.45 13.44
N PRO A 120 -10.25 12.96 14.48
CA PRO A 120 -8.84 13.30 14.40
C PRO A 120 -7.94 12.06 14.46
N ALA A 121 -6.73 12.14 13.89
CA ALA A 121 -5.72 11.10 14.13
C ALA A 121 -5.43 10.94 15.63
N GLY A 122 -5.23 9.70 16.06
CA GLY A 122 -5.08 9.33 17.47
C GLY A 122 -6.41 9.02 18.16
N ALA A 123 -7.54 9.44 17.58
CA ALA A 123 -8.88 9.18 18.10
C ALA A 123 -9.92 9.05 16.97
N ALA A 124 -9.50 8.46 15.84
CA ALA A 124 -10.40 8.22 14.72
C ALA A 124 -11.42 7.14 15.09
N GLU A 125 -12.69 7.40 14.80
CA GLU A 125 -13.79 6.44 14.92
C GLU A 125 -13.81 5.48 13.72
N GLU A 126 -13.37 5.97 12.55
CA GLU A 126 -13.22 5.17 11.33
C GLU A 126 -12.07 5.69 10.47
N ILE A 127 -11.39 4.80 9.75
CA ILE A 127 -10.45 5.15 8.66
C ILE A 127 -10.93 4.49 7.38
N TYR A 128 -10.70 5.18 6.26
CA TYR A 128 -11.18 4.76 4.94
C TYR A 128 -9.99 4.50 4.03
N LEU A 129 -9.93 3.27 3.51
CA LEU A 129 -8.83 2.76 2.69
C LEU A 129 -9.28 2.68 1.22
N THR A 130 -8.38 3.05 0.32
CA THR A 130 -8.56 2.93 -1.12
C THR A 130 -7.43 2.11 -1.70
N TYR A 131 -7.75 1.20 -2.62
CA TYR A 131 -6.79 0.24 -3.16
C TYR A 131 -7.31 -0.49 -4.40
N HIS A 132 -6.37 -1.03 -5.18
CA HIS A 132 -6.63 -1.94 -6.29
C HIS A 132 -6.58 -3.40 -5.83
N ALA A 133 -7.28 -4.29 -6.56
CA ALA A 133 -7.42 -5.75 -6.47
C ALA A 133 -8.88 -6.11 -6.78
N SER A 134 -9.79 -5.31 -6.23
CA SER A 134 -11.21 -5.26 -6.58
C SER A 134 -11.72 -3.83 -6.69
N ASP A 135 -10.81 -2.89 -6.99
CA ASP A 135 -11.04 -1.46 -7.26
C ASP A 135 -11.96 -0.83 -6.22
N ARG A 136 -11.38 -0.47 -5.07
CA ARG A 136 -12.13 -0.10 -3.87
C ARG A 136 -11.85 1.33 -3.45
N TRP A 137 -12.92 2.12 -3.34
CA TRP A 137 -12.89 3.48 -2.80
C TRP A 137 -13.44 3.53 -1.37
N ASN A 138 -12.70 4.19 -0.47
CA ASN A 138 -13.13 4.50 0.90
C ASN A 138 -13.76 3.32 1.65
N VAL A 139 -13.09 2.16 1.65
CA VAL A 139 -13.49 1.00 2.43
C VAL A 139 -13.24 1.28 3.92
N ALA A 140 -14.29 1.16 4.72
CA ALA A 140 -14.23 1.28 6.18
C ALA A 140 -13.33 0.19 6.75
N PHE A 141 -12.31 0.57 7.53
CA PHE A 141 -11.39 -0.39 8.12
C PHE A 141 -12.06 -1.19 9.24
N TRP A 142 -12.55 -0.54 10.30
CA TRP A 142 -13.17 -1.28 11.41
C TRP A 142 -14.58 -1.77 11.07
N GLY A 143 -15.35 -0.96 10.32
CA GLY A 143 -16.72 -1.29 9.96
C GLY A 143 -16.86 -2.38 8.90
N TRP A 144 -15.81 -2.65 8.11
CA TRP A 144 -15.90 -3.62 7.02
C TRP A 144 -14.64 -4.48 6.83
N LEU A 145 -13.44 -3.90 6.73
CA LEU A 145 -12.26 -4.68 6.33
C LEU A 145 -11.76 -5.61 7.44
N LEU A 146 -11.56 -5.09 8.65
CA LEU A 146 -11.06 -5.84 9.79
C LEU A 146 -11.95 -7.04 10.17
N PRO A 147 -13.31 -6.94 10.14
CA PRO A 147 -14.19 -8.09 10.37
C PRO A 147 -14.12 -9.21 9.32
N GLN A 148 -13.54 -8.96 8.13
CA GLN A 148 -13.37 -9.98 7.08
C GLN A 148 -12.10 -10.80 7.29
N GLY A 149 -11.21 -10.31 8.14
CA GLY A 149 -9.93 -10.92 8.46
C GLY A 149 -10.04 -12.15 9.36
N LYS A 150 -8.89 -12.78 9.59
CA LYS A 150 -8.72 -13.89 10.55
C LYS A 150 -7.93 -13.42 11.76
N ASP A 151 -7.97 -14.22 12.83
CA ASP A 151 -7.39 -13.89 14.14
C ASP A 151 -5.87 -13.59 14.13
N ARG A 152 -5.15 -13.94 13.05
CA ARG A 152 -3.69 -13.80 12.94
C ARG A 152 -3.24 -12.81 11.88
N ASP A 153 -4.15 -12.05 11.27
CA ASP A 153 -3.78 -11.02 10.31
C ASP A 153 -2.90 -9.96 10.98
N ALA A 154 -1.84 -9.54 10.28
CA ALA A 154 -0.90 -8.54 10.75
C ALA A 154 -0.98 -7.27 9.90
N TRP A 155 -1.07 -6.12 10.57
CA TRP A 155 -1.29 -4.81 9.95
C TRP A 155 -0.07 -3.91 10.18
N TYR A 156 0.40 -3.27 9.10
CA TYR A 156 1.61 -2.43 9.13
C TYR A 156 1.31 -1.06 8.54
N ALA A 157 1.37 -0.02 9.38
CA ALA A 157 1.07 1.35 8.98
C ALA A 157 2.35 2.17 8.73
N HIS A 158 2.37 2.92 7.63
CA HIS A 158 3.52 3.66 7.12
C HIS A 158 3.16 5.11 6.81
N ARG A 159 3.94 6.04 7.39
CA ARG A 159 3.88 7.46 6.99
C ARG A 159 4.77 7.70 5.79
N THR A 160 4.17 8.25 4.74
CA THR A 160 4.73 8.38 3.40
C THR A 160 5.06 9.81 3.00
#